data_AF-A0AAP0ZJG8-F1
#
_entry.id   AF-A0AAP0ZJG8-F1
#
_cell.length_a   1.000
_cell.length_b   1.000
_cell.length_c   1.000
_cell.angle_alpha   90.00
_cell.angle_beta   90.00
_cell.angle_gamma   90.00
#
_symmetry.space_group_name_H-M   'P 1'
#
loop_
_entity.id
_entity.type
_entity.pdbx_description
1 polymer ?
#
loop_
_entity_poly.entity_id
_entity_poly.type
_entity_poly.pdbx_seq_one_letter_code
_entity_poly.pdbx_strand_id
1 'polypeptide(L)'
;GKLDRHALPLPARHDHAGHDDTPPHGELETLLHTLWSQLLRIDRIGRHDDFLALGGHSLLLVRLSGLLKQTGTAVPLSVLSAHTSLAAMATAIERWRETSTPPGVVAVRMDGDKRPLFLVHDFSGLDLYFSPLGQHIAADVPVYGLSAVALGAPQPHT
;
A
#
# COMPACT_ATOMS: atom_id res chain seq x y z
N GLY A 1 37.19 11.30 4.96
CA GLY A 1 36.79 9.96 5.41
C GLY A 1 35.93 9.32 4.34
N LYS A 2 36.41 8.25 3.71
CA LYS A 2 35.61 7.46 2.77
C LYS A 2 35.06 6.26 3.54
N LEU A 3 33.75 6.06 3.46
CA LEU A 3 33.05 4.94 4.05
C LEU A 3 33.55 3.65 3.37
N ASP A 4 34.17 2.77 4.16
CA ASP A 4 34.78 1.54 3.67
C ASP A 4 33.69 0.48 3.47
N ARG A 5 33.22 0.33 2.22
CA ARG A 5 32.07 -0.53 1.88
C ARG A 5 32.33 -2.03 2.16
N HIS A 6 33.59 -2.42 2.35
CA HIS A 6 33.98 -3.78 2.74
C HIS A 6 33.95 -4.02 4.26
N ALA A 7 33.87 -2.95 5.06
CA ALA A 7 33.75 -3.03 6.52
C ALA A 7 32.29 -2.98 7.00
N LEU A 8 31.32 -2.88 6.08
CA LEU A 8 29.93 -3.08 6.42
C LEU A 8 29.73 -4.57 6.74
N PRO A 9 29.31 -4.94 7.97
CA PRO A 9 28.92 -6.32 8.23
C PRO A 9 27.83 -6.69 7.22
N LEU A 10 27.98 -7.85 6.57
CA LEU A 10 26.89 -8.41 5.79
C LEU A 10 25.64 -8.41 6.70
N PRO A 11 24.49 -7.86 6.26
CA PRO A 11 23.28 -7.97 7.04
C PRO A 11 23.12 -9.47 7.32
N ALA A 12 23.14 -9.82 8.61
CA ALA A 12 23.00 -11.20 9.02
C ALA A 12 21.74 -11.70 8.32
N ARG A 13 21.89 -12.72 7.46
CA ARG A 13 20.73 -13.45 6.97
C ARG A 13 20.09 -13.96 8.25
N HIS A 14 18.98 -13.34 8.65
CA HIS A 14 18.36 -13.59 9.94
C HIS A 14 18.13 -15.10 10.01
N ASP A 15 18.90 -15.81 10.82
CA ASP A 15 18.50 -17.12 11.28
C ASP A 15 17.26 -16.85 12.13
N HIS A 16 16.10 -17.27 11.64
CA HIS A 16 14.76 -16.96 12.16
C HIS A 16 14.49 -17.67 13.51
N ALA A 17 15.42 -17.57 14.46
CA ALA A 17 15.37 -18.28 15.75
C ALA A 17 14.46 -17.59 16.80
N GLY A 18 13.64 -16.62 16.39
CA GLY A 18 12.65 -15.94 17.23
C GLY A 18 11.39 -15.56 16.47
N HIS A 19 11.12 -16.22 15.34
CA HIS A 19 9.97 -15.93 14.50
C HIS A 19 8.68 -16.20 15.28
N ASP A 20 7.88 -15.16 15.44
CA ASP A 20 6.48 -15.32 15.84
C ASP A 20 5.74 -15.92 14.64
N ASP A 21 5.90 -17.24 14.48
CA ASP A 21 5.37 -18.12 13.42
C ASP A 21 3.83 -18.27 13.54
N THR A 22 3.17 -17.23 14.04
CA THR A 22 1.72 -17.20 14.15
C THR A 22 1.14 -17.17 12.73
N PRO A 23 0.32 -18.17 12.37
CA PRO A 23 -0.18 -18.31 11.01
C PRO A 23 -1.07 -17.13 10.63
N PRO A 24 -1.16 -16.80 9.32
CA PRO A 24 -2.11 -15.82 8.83
C PRO A 24 -3.54 -16.19 9.24
N HIS A 25 -4.32 -15.20 9.64
CA HIS A 25 -5.69 -15.34 10.09
C HIS A 25 -6.67 -14.77 9.05
N GLY A 26 -7.60 -15.61 8.58
CA GLY A 26 -8.58 -15.21 7.58
C GLY A 26 -8.06 -15.22 6.14
N GLU A 27 -8.97 -14.97 5.20
CA GLU A 27 -8.69 -15.10 3.77
C GLU A 27 -7.68 -14.08 3.27
N LEU A 28 -7.75 -12.84 3.77
CA LEU A 28 -6.92 -11.76 3.29
C LEU A 28 -5.46 -11.87 3.75
N GLU A 29 -5.23 -12.23 5.02
CA GLU A 29 -3.86 -12.51 5.49
C GLU A 29 -3.26 -13.71 4.73
N THR A 30 -4.07 -14.74 4.43
CA THR A 30 -3.63 -15.91 3.65
C THR A 30 -3.25 -15.54 2.21
N LEU A 31 -4.05 -14.67 1.59
CA LEU A 31 -3.75 -14.13 0.27
C LEU A 31 -2.45 -13.30 0.30
N LEU A 32 -2.32 -12.39 1.26
CA LEU A 32 -1.13 -11.55 1.41
C LEU A 32 0.12 -12.39 1.67
N HIS A 33 0.04 -13.39 2.55
CA HIS A 33 1.12 -14.35 2.79
C HIS A 33 1.59 -14.96 1.47
N THR A 34 0.67 -15.49 0.67
CA THR A 34 0.98 -16.12 -0.62
C THR A 34 1.66 -15.13 -1.58
N LEU A 35 1.11 -13.92 -1.71
CA LEU A 35 1.66 -12.90 -2.62
C LEU A 35 3.04 -12.39 -2.15
N TRP A 36 3.21 -12.20 -0.85
CA TRP A 36 4.48 -11.77 -0.28
C TRP A 36 5.56 -12.84 -0.43
N SER A 37 5.23 -14.11 -0.16
CA SER A 37 6.16 -15.23 -0.36
C SER A 37 6.65 -15.30 -1.81
N GLN A 38 5.77 -15.08 -2.78
CA GLN A 38 6.14 -15.03 -4.20
C GLN A 38 7.01 -13.82 -4.55
N LEU A 39 6.67 -12.63 -4.03
CA LEU A 39 7.38 -11.38 -4.33
C LEU A 39 8.76 -11.29 -3.68
N LEU A 40 8.86 -11.70 -2.42
CA LEU A 40 10.07 -11.63 -1.59
C LEU A 40 10.93 -12.90 -1.70
N ARG A 41 10.38 -13.99 -2.26
CA ARG A 41 11.02 -15.32 -2.33
C ARG A 41 11.38 -15.87 -0.95
N ILE A 42 10.44 -15.75 -0.02
CA ILE A 42 10.54 -16.21 1.37
C ILE A 42 9.40 -17.19 1.63
N ASP A 43 9.73 -18.41 2.04
CA ASP A 43 8.75 -19.50 2.17
C ASP A 43 7.84 -19.35 3.40
N ARG A 44 8.33 -18.72 4.47
CA ARG A 44 7.57 -18.49 5.71
C ARG A 44 7.59 -17.02 6.07
N ILE A 45 6.41 -16.41 6.09
CA ILE A 45 6.21 -15.03 6.48
C ILE A 45 5.22 -15.04 7.66
N GLY A 46 5.66 -14.50 8.79
CA GLY A 46 4.85 -14.32 9.97
C GLY A 46 3.90 -13.14 9.81
N ARG A 47 2.76 -13.19 10.49
CA ARG A 47 1.75 -12.13 10.47
C ARG A 47 2.26 -10.74 10.90
N HIS A 48 3.30 -10.72 11.73
CA HIS A 48 3.89 -9.49 12.27
C HIS A 48 5.16 -9.07 11.51
N ASP A 49 5.55 -9.81 10.47
CA ASP A 49 6.74 -9.47 9.69
C ASP A 49 6.54 -8.19 8.90
N ASP A 50 7.58 -7.36 8.92
CA ASP A 50 7.63 -6.11 8.20
C ASP A 50 8.12 -6.31 6.76
N PHE A 51 7.30 -5.90 5.80
CA PHE A 51 7.56 -6.00 4.37
C PHE A 51 8.91 -5.42 3.97
N LEU A 52 9.27 -4.25 4.50
CA LEU A 52 10.52 -3.56 4.16
C LEU A 52 11.72 -4.24 4.83
N ALA A 53 11.56 -4.71 6.07
CA ALA A 53 12.60 -5.48 6.77
C ALA A 53 12.91 -6.81 6.05
N LEU A 54 11.91 -7.43 5.42
CA LEU A 54 12.07 -8.63 4.58
C LEU A 54 12.66 -8.35 3.19
N GLY A 55 13.07 -7.10 2.90
CA GLY A 55 13.65 -6.71 1.61
C GLY A 55 12.62 -6.16 0.60
N GLY A 56 11.39 -5.91 1.04
CA GLY A 56 10.38 -5.21 0.27
C GLY A 56 10.76 -3.76 -0.03
N HIS A 57 10.24 -3.23 -1.13
CA HIS A 57 10.46 -1.85 -1.55
C HIS A 57 9.30 -1.35 -2.42
N SER A 58 9.29 -0.06 -2.76
CA SER A 58 8.16 0.60 -3.44
C SER A 58 7.72 -0.10 -4.74
N LEU A 59 8.67 -0.55 -5.57
CA LEU A 59 8.33 -1.30 -6.79
C LEU A 59 7.64 -2.64 -6.49
N LEU A 60 7.99 -3.33 -5.40
CA LEU A 60 7.28 -4.55 -5.01
C LEU A 60 5.89 -4.24 -4.46
N LEU A 61 5.69 -3.11 -3.78
CA LEU A 61 4.34 -2.66 -3.38
C LEU A 61 3.47 -2.30 -4.59
N VAL A 62 4.04 -1.67 -5.63
CA VAL A 62 3.34 -1.42 -6.91
C VAL A 62 2.90 -2.75 -7.54
N ARG A 63 3.79 -3.75 -7.57
CA ARG A 63 3.46 -5.09 -8.08
C ARG A 63 2.40 -5.78 -7.23
N LEU A 64 2.50 -5.68 -5.90
CA LEU A 64 1.51 -6.21 -4.96
C LEU A 64 0.12 -5.60 -5.21
N SER A 65 0.03 -4.27 -5.38
CA SER A 65 -1.23 -3.59 -5.74
C SER A 65 -1.82 -4.13 -7.04
N GLY A 66 -0.98 -4.33 -8.07
CA GLY A 66 -1.40 -4.93 -9.34
C GLY A 66 -1.91 -6.38 -9.19
N LEU A 67 -1.27 -7.20 -8.36
CA LEU A 67 -1.69 -8.58 -8.10
C LEU A 67 -3.00 -8.63 -7.29
N LEU A 68 -3.13 -7.81 -6.25
CA LEU A 68 -4.37 -7.69 -5.48
C LEU A 68 -5.54 -7.25 -6.36
N LYS A 69 -5.31 -6.35 -7.32
CA LYS A 69 -6.33 -5.95 -8.29
C LYS A 69 -6.82 -7.13 -9.13
N GLN A 70 -5.93 -8.06 -9.50
CA GLN A 70 -6.30 -9.28 -10.25
C GLN A 70 -7.14 -10.25 -9.42
N THR A 71 -7.05 -10.20 -8.09
CA THR A 71 -7.88 -10.98 -7.17
C THR A 71 -9.18 -10.27 -6.76
N GLY A 72 -9.54 -9.18 -7.46
CA GLY A 72 -10.73 -8.38 -7.15
C GLY A 72 -10.56 -7.41 -5.98
N THR A 73 -9.35 -7.26 -5.45
CA THR A 73 -9.03 -6.34 -4.34
C THR A 73 -8.28 -5.11 -4.89
N ALA A 74 -9.03 -4.12 -5.38
CA ALA A 74 -8.45 -2.92 -5.97
C ALA A 74 -8.07 -1.86 -4.92
N VAL A 75 -6.98 -2.06 -4.18
CA VAL A 75 -6.54 -1.13 -3.12
C VAL A 75 -5.47 -0.13 -3.63
N PRO A 76 -5.58 1.17 -3.31
CA PRO A 76 -4.57 2.16 -3.70
C PRO A 76 -3.24 1.93 -2.98
N LEU A 77 -2.15 2.26 -3.66
CA LEU A 77 -0.80 2.07 -3.15
C LEU A 77 -0.52 2.84 -1.85
N SER A 78 -1.19 3.98 -1.64
CA SER A 78 -1.08 4.77 -0.41
C SER A 78 -1.49 3.98 0.84
N VAL A 79 -2.54 3.16 0.74
CA VAL A 79 -3.01 2.28 1.83
C VAL A 79 -1.98 1.18 2.11
N LEU A 80 -1.43 0.57 1.07
CA LEU A 80 -0.39 -0.47 1.23
C LEU A 80 0.90 0.10 1.82
N SER A 81 1.32 1.30 1.41
CA SER A 81 2.57 1.90 1.89
C SER A 81 2.52 2.39 3.34
N ALA A 82 1.33 2.66 3.86
CA ALA A 82 1.16 3.17 5.23
C ALA A 82 1.33 2.07 6.31
N HIS A 83 1.27 0.80 5.92
CA HIS A 83 1.29 -0.34 6.83
C HIS A 83 2.27 -1.39 6.33
N THR A 84 3.31 -1.66 7.12
CA THR A 84 4.40 -2.52 6.69
C THR A 84 4.29 -3.94 7.21
N SER A 85 3.52 -4.25 8.25
CA SER A 85 3.31 -5.64 8.68
C SER A 85 2.15 -6.33 7.95
N LEU A 86 2.23 -7.65 7.79
CA LEU A 86 1.22 -8.43 7.06
C LEU A 86 -0.18 -8.25 7.64
N ALA A 87 -0.33 -8.39 8.97
CA ALA A 87 -1.62 -8.22 9.65
C ALA A 87 -2.13 -6.76 9.60
N ALA A 88 -1.25 -5.78 9.73
CA ALA A 88 -1.65 -4.37 9.63
C ALA A 88 -2.08 -3.99 8.22
N MET A 89 -1.39 -4.51 7.20
CA MET A 89 -1.75 -4.32 5.80
C MET A 89 -3.10 -4.97 5.48
N ALA A 90 -3.36 -6.19 5.98
CA ALA A 90 -4.66 -6.85 5.84
C ALA A 90 -5.79 -6.00 6.46
N THR A 91 -5.61 -5.56 7.71
CA THR A 91 -6.57 -4.71 8.42
C THR A 91 -6.85 -3.41 7.66
N ALA A 92 -5.81 -2.79 7.09
CA ALA A 92 -5.95 -1.55 6.33
C ALA A 92 -6.72 -1.73 5.02
N ILE A 93 -6.49 -2.84 4.32
CA ILE A 93 -7.26 -3.20 3.13
C ILE A 93 -8.73 -3.46 3.48
N GLU A 94 -9.02 -4.17 4.58
CA GLU A 94 -10.41 -4.40 5.04
C GLU A 94 -11.13 -3.09 5.35
N ARG A 95 -10.50 -2.23 6.17
CA ARG A 95 -11.05 -0.89 6.49
C ARG A 95 -11.28 -0.07 5.23
N TRP A 96 -10.35 -0.12 4.28
CA TRP A 96 -10.50 0.58 3.01
C TRP A 96 -11.71 0.05 2.24
N ARG A 97 -11.92 -1.28 2.17
CA ARG A 97 -13.09 -1.90 1.53
C ARG A 97 -14.42 -1.50 2.19
N GLU A 98 -14.44 -1.38 3.51
CA GLU A 98 -15.64 -0.98 4.27
C GLU A 98 -16.00 0.50 4.10
N THR A 99 -14.98 1.35 3.90
CA THR A 99 -15.14 2.81 3.79
C THR A 99 -15.15 3.32 2.34
N SER A 100 -15.02 2.45 1.34
CA SER A 100 -14.82 2.89 -0.03
C SER A 100 -16.03 3.64 -0.59
N THR A 101 -15.79 4.92 -0.92
CA THR A 101 -16.51 5.73 -1.90
C THR A 101 -16.44 5.03 -3.29
N PRO A 102 -17.35 5.31 -4.25
CA PRO A 102 -17.37 4.70 -5.58
C PRO A 102 -15.98 4.50 -6.23
N PRO A 103 -15.82 3.41 -7.01
CA PRO A 103 -14.55 3.06 -7.62
C PRO A 103 -13.94 4.24 -8.38
N GLY A 104 -12.67 4.52 -8.10
CA GLY A 104 -11.93 5.61 -8.73
C GLY A 104 -11.81 6.90 -7.90
N VAL A 105 -12.33 6.94 -6.67
CA VAL A 105 -12.15 8.09 -5.76
C VAL A 105 -11.38 7.71 -4.49
N VAL A 106 -10.31 8.44 -4.19
CA VAL A 106 -9.50 8.31 -2.97
C VAL A 106 -9.82 9.48 -2.04
N ALA A 107 -10.32 9.21 -0.84
CA ALA A 107 -10.49 10.25 0.17
C ALA A 107 -9.11 10.64 0.74
N VAL A 108 -8.60 11.83 0.40
CA VAL A 108 -7.33 12.35 0.92
C VAL A 108 -7.55 13.12 2.22
N ARG A 109 -8.57 13.99 2.23
CA ARG A 109 -9.09 14.67 3.42
C ARG A 109 -10.56 15.01 3.16
N MET A 110 -11.47 14.56 4.03
CA MET A 110 -12.90 14.85 3.88
C MET A 110 -13.35 16.09 4.66
N ASP A 111 -12.56 16.54 5.63
CA ASP A 111 -12.89 17.70 6.45
C ASP A 111 -12.72 19.02 5.68
N GLY A 112 -13.61 19.97 5.95
CA GLY A 112 -13.62 21.31 5.36
C GLY A 112 -15.00 21.72 4.82
N ASP A 113 -15.20 23.02 4.67
CA ASP A 113 -16.46 23.63 4.18
C ASP A 113 -16.27 24.39 2.86
N LYS A 114 -15.03 24.54 2.39
CA LYS A 114 -14.73 25.15 1.08
C LYS A 114 -15.03 24.18 -0.06
N ARG A 115 -14.97 24.73 -1.29
CA ARG A 115 -15.07 23.93 -2.51
C ARG A 115 -14.00 22.83 -2.52
N PRO A 116 -14.37 21.56 -2.73
CA PRO A 116 -13.44 20.45 -2.72
C PRO A 116 -12.46 20.53 -3.90
N LEU A 117 -11.22 20.12 -3.64
CA LEU A 117 -10.19 19.97 -4.67
C LEU A 117 -10.08 18.51 -5.10
N PHE A 118 -10.06 18.29 -6.41
CA PHE A 118 -9.85 16.97 -7.01
C PHE A 118 -8.45 16.87 -7.61
N LEU A 119 -7.67 15.89 -7.16
CA LEU A 119 -6.36 15.53 -7.69
C LEU A 119 -6.53 14.40 -8.69
N VAL A 120 -5.98 14.51 -9.89
CA VAL A 120 -6.14 13.49 -10.95
C VAL A 120 -4.83 12.74 -11.12
N HIS A 121 -4.88 11.41 -11.14
CA HIS A 121 -3.70 10.56 -11.30
C HIS A 121 -2.78 11.06 -12.43
N ASP A 122 -1.46 10.91 -12.25
CA ASP A 122 -0.52 11.29 -13.29
C ASP A 122 -0.45 10.24 -14.42
N PHE A 123 0.50 10.39 -15.34
CA PHE A 123 0.69 9.47 -16.46
C PHE A 123 1.06 8.04 -16.03
N SER A 124 1.54 7.84 -14.80
CA SER A 124 1.82 6.51 -14.25
C SER A 124 0.56 5.79 -13.80
N GLY A 125 -0.55 6.51 -13.66
CA GLY A 125 -1.81 5.99 -13.12
C GLY A 125 -1.75 5.71 -11.62
N LEU A 126 -0.71 6.19 -10.93
CA LEU A 126 -0.54 6.06 -9.50
C LEU A 126 -1.00 7.32 -8.77
N ASP A 127 -1.51 7.10 -7.57
CA ASP A 127 -2.12 8.14 -6.72
C ASP A 127 -1.17 8.61 -5.60
N LEU A 128 0.13 8.30 -5.75
CA LEU A 128 1.14 8.43 -4.70
C LEU A 128 1.31 9.85 -4.19
N TYR A 129 1.11 10.85 -5.04
CA TYR A 129 1.31 12.24 -4.67
C TYR A 129 0.10 12.85 -3.96
N PHE A 130 -1.06 12.19 -3.97
CA PHE A 130 -2.30 12.76 -3.43
C PHE A 130 -2.18 13.08 -1.94
N SER A 131 -1.71 12.12 -1.14
CA SER A 131 -1.53 12.29 0.30
C SER A 131 -0.49 13.36 0.67
N PRO A 132 0.75 13.33 0.17
CA PRO A 132 1.75 14.35 0.51
C PRO A 132 1.35 15.75 0.03
N LEU A 133 0.68 15.88 -1.12
CA LEU A 133 0.16 17.17 -1.58
C LEU A 133 -1.02 17.64 -0.70
N GLY A 134 -1.92 16.73 -0.33
CA GLY A 134 -3.05 16.99 0.56
C GLY A 134 -2.64 17.63 1.88
N GLN A 135 -1.52 17.21 2.46
CA GLN A 135 -0.98 17.76 3.70
C GLN A 135 -0.57 19.25 3.60
N HIS A 136 -0.28 19.73 2.39
CA HIS A 136 0.14 21.12 2.15
C HIS A 136 -1.00 22.02 1.64
N ILE A 137 -2.17 21.46 1.40
CA ILE A 137 -3.38 22.20 1.04
C ILE A 137 -4.07 22.69 2.32
N ALA A 138 -4.61 23.90 2.30
CA ALA A 138 -5.34 24.51 3.43
C ALA A 138 -6.36 23.54 4.06
N ALA A 139 -6.39 23.48 5.39
CA ALA A 139 -7.12 22.48 6.15
C ALA A 139 -8.66 22.56 6.00
N ASP A 140 -9.19 23.70 5.60
CA ASP A 140 -10.61 23.95 5.34
C ASP A 140 -11.05 23.57 3.92
N VAL A 141 -10.12 23.08 3.09
CA VAL A 141 -10.39 22.54 1.76
C VAL A 141 -10.43 21.01 1.83
N PRO A 142 -11.59 20.39 1.54
CA PRO A 142 -11.67 18.95 1.33
C PRO A 142 -10.88 18.55 0.07
N VAL A 143 -10.18 17.42 0.13
CA VAL A 143 -9.32 16.94 -0.96
C VAL A 143 -9.68 15.50 -1.30
N TYR A 144 -9.96 15.26 -2.57
CA TYR A 144 -10.25 13.95 -3.13
C TYR A 144 -9.27 13.66 -4.28
N GLY A 145 -8.84 12.41 -4.37
CA GLY A 145 -8.07 11.90 -5.48
C GLY A 145 -8.96 11.15 -6.46
N LEU A 146 -8.69 11.28 -7.76
CA LEU A 146 -9.31 10.51 -8.82
C LEU A 146 -8.28 9.54 -9.38
N SER A 147 -8.44 8.26 -9.03
CA SER A 147 -7.55 7.18 -9.45
C SER A 147 -7.72 6.87 -10.93
N ALA A 148 -6.65 6.34 -11.54
CA ALA A 148 -6.74 5.83 -12.91
C ALA A 148 -7.75 4.70 -13.02
N VAL A 149 -8.73 4.88 -13.92
CA VAL A 149 -9.62 3.82 -14.36
C VAL A 149 -9.02 3.13 -15.59
N ALA A 150 -9.35 1.84 -15.79
CA ALA A 150 -8.91 1.11 -16.97
C ALA A 150 -9.43 1.79 -18.25
N LEU A 151 -8.69 1.67 -19.35
CA LEU A 151 -9.11 2.23 -20.63
C LEU A 151 -10.49 1.65 -21.02
N GLY A 152 -11.49 2.52 -21.21
CA GLY A 152 -12.87 2.12 -21.52
C GLY A 152 -13.78 1.85 -20.30
N ALA A 153 -13.26 1.95 -19.08
CA ALA A 153 -14.09 1.89 -17.87
C ALA A 153 -14.86 3.22 -17.66
N PRO A 154 -16.06 3.18 -17.04
CA PRO A 154 -16.82 4.37 -16.72
C PRO A 154 -16.02 5.28 -15.79
N GLN A 155 -15.95 6.56 -16.15
CA GLN A 155 -15.31 7.59 -15.33
C GLN A 155 -16.26 8.04 -14.22
N PRO A 156 -15.74 8.34 -13.02
CA PRO A 156 -16.54 8.98 -11.98
C PRO A 156 -17.07 10.32 -12.51
N HIS A 157 -18.37 10.54 -12.35
CA HIS A 157 -19.07 11.77 -12.74
C HIS A 157 -19.52 12.50 -11.48
N THR A 158 -19.41 13.83 -11.50
CA THR A 158 -19.86 14.75 -10.44
C THR A 158 -21.37 14.92 -10.44
#